data_AF-K1U4D9-F1
#
_entry.id   AF-K1U4D9-F1
#
_cell.length_a   1.000
_cell.length_b   1.000
_cell.length_c   1.000
_cell.angle_alpha   90.00
_cell.angle_beta   90.00
_cell.angle_gamma   90.00
#
_symmetry.space_group_name_H-M   'P 1'
#
loop_
_entity.id
_entity.type
_entity.pdbx_description
1 polymer ?
#
loop_
_entity_poly.entity_id
_entity_poly.type
_entity_poly.pdbx_seq_one_letter_code
_entity_poly.pdbx_strand_id
1 'polypeptide(L)'
;MFAQDIPLKLFSVLPKQEITSLGKKEKKEYIRRIRVCFDYADDTYLYVHPVDIIADEPIRVVYNKPGINHEFEETIKELWRYAQLNLLDVSVDRDGIYTPSFIVLEPDYLIDISSLAECYKDYGSHPANYFLSRLVPIDNARPLLLGNIANLFLDEWIHAGEEEPDYIDCMKKA
;
A
#
# COMPACT_ATOMS: atom_id res chain seq x y z
N MET A 1 5.39 -34.86 16.76
CA MET A 1 6.46 -35.26 17.69
C MET A 1 7.72 -34.47 17.35
N PHE A 2 7.80 -33.23 17.82
CA PHE A 2 9.04 -32.42 17.77
C PHE A 2 9.13 -31.63 19.07
N ALA A 3 9.28 -32.37 20.18
CA ALA A 3 9.64 -31.83 21.49
C ALA A 3 11.06 -32.29 21.77
N GLN A 4 12.00 -31.81 20.96
CA GLN A 4 13.43 -32.07 21.17
C GLN A 4 13.99 -30.82 21.84
N ASP A 5 14.49 -30.99 23.06
CA ASP A 5 15.08 -29.89 23.82
C ASP A 5 16.25 -29.28 23.06
N ILE A 6 16.35 -27.95 23.13
CA ILE A 6 17.41 -27.19 22.49
C ILE A 6 18.76 -27.68 23.05
N PRO A 7 19.71 -28.11 22.20
CA PRO A 7 21.03 -28.54 22.65
C PRO A 7 21.71 -27.50 23.54
N LEU A 8 22.26 -27.94 24.68
CA LEU A 8 22.90 -27.07 25.67
C LEU A 8 23.99 -26.15 25.09
N LYS A 9 24.64 -26.56 24.00
CA LYS A 9 25.65 -25.74 23.29
C LYS A 9 25.07 -24.50 22.61
N LEU A 10 23.78 -24.48 22.28
CA LEU A 10 23.15 -23.34 21.61
C LEU A 10 22.75 -22.24 22.60
N PHE A 11 22.52 -22.57 23.87
CA PHE A 11 22.21 -21.58 24.92
C PHE A 11 23.34 -20.56 25.15
N SER A 12 24.59 -20.89 24.82
CA SER A 12 25.71 -19.94 24.89
C SER A 12 25.73 -18.94 23.74
N VAL A 13 25.06 -19.26 22.62
CA VAL A 13 24.99 -18.44 21.40
C VAL A 13 23.67 -17.67 21.34
N LEU A 14 22.64 -18.14 22.04
CA LEU A 14 21.36 -17.43 22.13
C LEU A 14 21.56 -16.04 22.74
N PRO A 15 20.94 -15.01 22.14
CA PRO A 15 21.00 -13.66 22.68
C PRO A 15 20.42 -13.65 24.11
N LYS A 16 21.25 -13.26 25.09
CA LYS A 16 20.87 -13.24 26.51
C LYS A 16 19.78 -12.22 26.85
N GLN A 17 19.54 -11.29 25.93
CA GLN A 17 18.45 -10.33 26.00
C GLN A 17 17.54 -10.60 24.81
N GLU A 18 16.27 -10.85 25.08
CA GLU A 18 15.24 -10.48 24.13
C GLU A 18 15.46 -9.00 23.80
N ILE A 19 15.58 -8.66 22.52
CA ILE A 19 15.53 -7.27 22.06
C ILE A 19 14.07 -6.83 22.16
N THR A 20 13.48 -6.93 23.33
CA THR A 20 12.25 -6.23 23.65
C THR A 20 12.73 -4.82 23.92
N SER A 21 12.71 -3.99 22.89
CA SER A 21 12.88 -2.56 23.03
C SER A 21 11.79 -2.06 23.98
N LEU A 22 12.10 -2.06 25.27
CA LEU A 22 11.41 -1.32 26.34
C LEU A 22 11.68 0.18 26.13
N GLY A 23 11.46 0.67 24.91
CA GLY A 23 11.16 2.07 24.73
C GLY A 23 9.85 2.28 25.45
N LYS A 24 9.83 3.15 26.46
CA LYS A 24 8.59 3.77 26.93
C LYS A 24 7.79 4.12 25.68
N LYS A 25 6.72 3.36 25.39
CA LYS A 25 5.73 3.77 24.39
C LYS A 25 5.04 4.98 25.02
N GLU A 26 5.66 6.13 24.85
CA GLU A 26 5.02 7.39 25.12
C GLU A 26 3.72 7.39 24.32
N LYS A 27 2.62 7.82 24.94
CA LYS A 27 1.31 7.90 24.29
C LYS A 27 1.40 8.93 23.17
N LYS A 28 1.86 8.50 22.00
CA LYS A 28 1.70 9.24 20.77
C LYS A 28 0.24 9.13 20.39
N GLU A 29 -0.37 10.28 20.11
CA GLU A 29 -1.69 10.26 19.52
C GLU A 29 -1.58 9.61 18.14
N TYR A 30 -2.49 8.68 17.87
CA TYR A 30 -2.45 7.86 16.67
C TYR A 30 -3.68 8.12 15.83
N ILE A 31 -3.45 8.54 14.60
CA ILE A 31 -4.51 8.82 13.63
C ILE A 31 -4.37 7.80 12.51
N ARG A 32 -5.39 6.95 12.34
CA ARG A 32 -5.38 5.90 11.32
C ARG A 32 -5.27 6.47 9.90
N ARG A 33 -5.98 7.56 9.64
CA ARG A 33 -5.99 8.24 8.35
C ARG A 33 -6.37 9.70 8.55
N ILE A 34 -5.68 10.60 7.83
CA ILE A 34 -6.09 11.99 7.66
C ILE A 34 -5.91 12.41 6.20
N ARG A 35 -6.91 13.12 5.67
CA ARG A 35 -6.86 13.69 4.32
C ARG A 35 -6.37 15.13 4.42
N VAL A 36 -5.33 15.45 3.66
CA VAL A 36 -4.69 16.76 3.69
C VAL A 36 -4.45 17.28 2.26
N CYS A 37 -4.35 18.59 2.13
CA CYS A 37 -3.98 19.29 0.91
C CYS A 37 -2.54 19.78 1.08
N PHE A 38 -1.68 19.47 0.13
CA PHE A 38 -0.28 19.89 0.16
C PHE A 38 -0.11 21.33 -0.29
N ASP A 39 0.65 22.14 0.44
CA ASP A 39 1.01 23.50 0.00
C ASP A 39 2.44 23.58 -0.51
N TYR A 40 3.40 23.29 0.37
CA TYR A 40 4.81 23.33 0.07
C TYR A 40 5.61 22.40 0.99
N ALA A 41 6.83 22.10 0.59
CA ALA A 41 7.79 21.32 1.35
C ALA A 41 9.05 22.15 1.62
N ASP A 42 9.67 21.94 2.77
CA ASP A 42 11.08 22.25 2.99
C ASP A 42 11.90 20.94 3.00
N ASP A 43 13.20 20.98 3.33
CA ASP A 43 14.08 19.78 3.32
C ASP A 43 13.71 18.74 4.41
N THR A 44 12.84 19.08 5.35
CA THR A 44 12.55 18.26 6.56
C THR A 44 11.05 17.99 6.76
N TYR A 45 10.18 18.92 6.34
CA TYR A 45 8.76 18.94 6.62
C TYR A 45 7.92 19.24 5.38
N LEU A 46 6.77 18.59 5.30
CA LEU A 46 5.66 18.99 4.43
C LEU A 46 4.70 19.87 5.23
N TYR A 47 4.28 20.96 4.61
CA TYR A 47 3.25 21.85 5.14
C TYR A 47 1.95 21.55 4.41
N VAL A 48 0.96 21.10 5.17
CA VAL A 48 -0.31 20.62 4.63
C VAL A 48 -1.48 21.15 5.44
N HIS A 49 -2.61 21.39 4.78
CA HIS A 49 -3.86 21.75 5.46
C HIS A 49 -4.84 20.57 5.48
N PRO A 50 -5.54 20.32 6.60
CA PRO A 50 -6.59 19.31 6.63
C PRO A 50 -7.72 19.71 5.67
N VAL A 51 -8.29 18.73 4.96
CA VAL A 51 -9.37 18.99 4.00
C VAL A 51 -10.71 19.21 4.72
N ASP A 52 -10.91 18.53 5.85
CA ASP A 52 -12.21 18.50 6.54
C ASP A 52 -12.44 19.68 7.50
N ILE A 53 -11.38 20.44 7.83
CA ILE A 53 -11.42 21.51 8.84
C ILE A 53 -10.65 22.71 8.30
N ILE A 54 -11.21 23.91 8.46
CA ILE A 54 -10.48 25.15 8.18
C ILE A 54 -9.53 25.39 9.35
N ALA A 55 -8.23 25.15 9.12
CA ALA A 55 -7.17 25.45 10.06
C ALA A 55 -6.33 26.62 9.52
N ASP A 56 -6.15 27.67 10.33
CA ASP A 56 -5.34 28.83 9.95
C ASP A 56 -3.84 28.49 9.88
N GLU A 57 -3.39 27.49 10.64
CA GLU A 57 -2.00 27.04 10.66
C GLU A 57 -1.80 25.72 9.88
N PRO A 58 -0.73 25.61 9.08
CA PRO A 58 -0.41 24.38 8.38
C PRO A 58 0.08 23.31 9.35
N ILE A 59 -0.37 22.07 9.12
CA ILE A 59 0.12 20.90 9.82
C ILE A 59 1.52 20.57 9.28
N ARG A 60 2.47 20.37 10.19
CA ARG A 60 3.84 19.96 9.88
C ARG A 60 3.94 18.45 9.87
N VAL A 61 4.35 17.90 8.73
CA VAL A 61 4.49 16.46 8.51
C VAL A 61 5.95 16.13 8.27
N VAL A 62 6.55 15.27 9.09
CA VAL A 62 7.91 14.77 8.86
C VAL A 62 7.88 13.67 7.81
N TYR A 63 8.76 13.80 6.84
CA TYR A 63 9.02 12.77 5.84
C TYR A 63 10.49 12.33 5.86
N ASN A 64 10.83 11.34 5.04
CA ASN A 64 12.18 10.81 4.92
C ASN A 64 12.81 10.27 6.23
N LYS A 65 12.00 9.64 7.09
CA LYS A 65 12.46 9.02 8.32
C LYS A 65 12.87 7.56 8.05
N PRO A 66 14.13 7.17 8.32
CA PRO A 66 14.61 5.81 8.11
C PRO A 66 13.75 4.78 8.85
N GLY A 67 13.34 3.73 8.12
CA GLY A 67 12.50 2.65 8.65
C GLY A 67 11.02 3.01 8.88
N ILE A 68 10.58 4.21 8.49
CA ILE A 68 9.16 4.60 8.56
C ILE A 68 8.65 5.03 7.17
N ASN A 69 9.19 6.11 6.61
CA ASN A 69 8.66 6.72 5.38
C ASN A 69 9.74 7.24 4.42
N HIS A 70 10.96 6.72 4.53
CA HIS A 70 12.07 7.04 3.63
C HIS A 70 11.81 6.72 2.15
N GLU A 71 10.99 5.71 1.87
CA GLU A 71 10.68 5.26 0.50
C GLU A 71 9.94 6.32 -0.32
N PHE A 72 9.31 7.29 0.35
CA PHE A 72 8.52 8.35 -0.30
C PHE A 72 9.33 9.61 -0.64
N GLU A 73 10.64 9.65 -0.37
CA GLU A 73 11.47 10.84 -0.61
C GLU A 73 11.38 11.30 -2.07
N GLU A 74 11.50 10.37 -3.03
CA GLU A 74 11.41 10.68 -4.45
C GLU A 74 10.00 11.14 -4.85
N THR A 75 8.95 10.51 -4.31
CA THR A 75 7.56 10.90 -4.57
C THR A 75 7.27 12.33 -4.08
N ILE A 76 7.87 12.71 -2.95
CA ILE A 76 7.68 14.04 -2.35
C ILE A 76 8.28 15.15 -3.21
N LYS A 77 9.41 14.88 -3.88
CA LYS A 77 10.05 15.83 -4.81
C LYS A 77 9.17 16.15 -6.02
N GLU A 78 8.27 15.23 -6.39
CA GLU A 78 7.35 15.35 -7.52
C GLU A 78 5.98 15.94 -7.14
N LEU A 79 5.77 16.33 -5.88
CA LEU A 79 4.50 16.91 -5.44
C LEU A 79 4.29 18.31 -6.02
N TRP A 80 3.05 18.58 -6.45
CA TRP A 80 2.62 19.91 -6.88
C TRP A 80 1.71 20.55 -5.82
N ARG A 81 1.73 21.89 -5.77
CA ARG A 81 0.88 22.66 -4.86
C ARG A 81 -0.59 22.29 -5.06
N TYR A 82 -1.29 22.10 -3.94
CA TYR A 82 -2.67 21.66 -3.81
C TYR A 82 -2.95 20.20 -4.18
N ALA A 83 -1.91 19.37 -4.31
CA ALA A 83 -2.09 17.93 -4.41
C ALA A 83 -2.80 17.38 -3.17
N GLN A 84 -3.72 16.45 -3.38
CA GLN A 84 -4.42 15.80 -2.29
C GLN A 84 -3.63 14.59 -1.79
N LEU A 85 -3.40 14.54 -0.49
CA LEU A 85 -2.68 13.46 0.16
C LEU A 85 -3.56 12.76 1.18
N ASN A 86 -3.43 11.44 1.25
CA ASN A 86 -3.91 10.65 2.38
C ASN A 86 -2.69 10.20 3.18
N LEU A 87 -2.59 10.67 4.41
CA LEU A 87 -1.59 10.23 5.38
C LEU A 87 -2.19 9.06 6.16
N LEU A 88 -1.51 7.91 6.16
CA LEU A 88 -1.97 6.69 6.83
C LEU A 88 -1.07 6.35 8.01
N ASP A 89 -1.68 5.79 9.05
CA ASP A 89 -1.01 5.32 10.27
C ASP A 89 -0.04 6.36 10.83
N VAL A 90 -0.62 7.51 11.18
CA VAL A 90 0.10 8.72 11.57
C VAL A 90 0.31 8.75 13.08
N SER A 91 1.57 8.88 13.51
CA SER A 91 1.90 9.19 14.89
C SER A 91 2.09 10.70 15.06
N VAL A 92 1.39 11.31 16.02
CA VAL A 92 1.56 12.73 16.37
C VAL A 92 2.45 12.84 17.61
N ASP A 93 3.49 13.67 17.50
CA ASP A 93 4.39 13.98 18.62
C ASP A 93 3.85 15.13 19.50
N ARG A 94 4.49 15.36 20.65
CA ARG A 94 4.11 16.43 21.60
C ARG A 94 4.12 17.82 20.98
N ASP A 95 4.98 18.05 20.00
CA ASP A 95 5.10 19.31 19.26
C ASP A 95 4.05 19.47 18.15
N GLY A 96 3.06 18.56 18.07
CA GLY A 96 2.02 18.56 17.05
C GLY A 96 2.54 18.17 15.66
N ILE A 97 3.68 17.48 15.59
CA ILE A 97 4.33 17.05 14.35
C ILE A 97 3.82 15.67 13.94
N TYR A 98 3.41 15.54 12.69
CA TYR A 98 2.79 14.34 12.15
C TYR A 98 3.86 13.47 11.49
N THR A 99 3.94 12.21 11.87
CA THR A 99 4.84 11.22 11.23
C THR A 99 3.98 10.10 10.63
N PRO A 100 3.66 10.16 9.33
CA PRO A 100 2.89 9.12 8.63
C PRO A 100 3.76 7.92 8.30
N SER A 101 3.17 6.73 8.34
CA SER A 101 3.83 5.51 7.87
C SER A 101 3.70 5.36 6.35
N PHE A 102 2.56 5.73 5.78
CA PHE A 102 2.33 5.76 4.34
C PHE A 102 1.76 7.09 3.90
N ILE A 103 2.19 7.55 2.72
CA ILE A 103 1.71 8.76 2.07
C ILE A 103 1.14 8.35 0.72
N VAL A 104 -0.16 8.57 0.52
CA VAL A 104 -0.85 8.27 -0.73
C VAL A 104 -1.15 9.57 -1.45
N LEU A 105 -0.55 9.74 -2.64
CA LEU A 105 -0.82 10.85 -3.55
C LEU A 105 -2.12 10.59 -4.33
N GLU A 106 -2.98 11.61 -4.39
CA GLU A 106 -4.25 11.61 -5.12
C GLU A 106 -5.06 10.33 -4.86
N PRO A 107 -5.59 10.14 -3.64
CA PRO A 107 -6.25 8.89 -3.26
C PRO A 107 -7.54 8.61 -4.04
N ASP A 108 -8.11 9.62 -4.70
CA ASP A 108 -9.28 9.47 -5.56
C ASP A 108 -8.90 8.97 -6.97
N TYR A 109 -7.60 9.00 -7.32
CA TYR A 109 -7.08 8.45 -8.56
C TYR A 109 -6.85 6.94 -8.42
N LEU A 110 -7.90 6.16 -8.68
CA LEU A 110 -7.83 4.70 -8.63
C LEU A 110 -7.03 4.15 -9.81
N ILE A 111 -5.95 3.45 -9.52
CA ILE A 111 -5.10 2.78 -10.50
C ILE A 111 -5.35 1.27 -10.41
N ASP A 112 -5.53 0.63 -11.56
CA ASP A 112 -5.56 -0.84 -11.63
C ASP A 112 -4.17 -1.41 -11.35
N ILE A 113 -4.11 -2.32 -10.38
CA ILE A 113 -2.88 -3.00 -9.98
C ILE A 113 -2.27 -3.82 -11.12
N SER A 114 -3.09 -4.37 -12.02
CA SER A 114 -2.61 -5.14 -13.17
C SER A 114 -1.84 -4.24 -14.14
N SER A 115 -2.35 -3.01 -14.35
CA SER A 115 -1.67 -2.00 -15.16
C SER A 115 -0.34 -1.55 -14.54
N LEU A 116 -0.23 -1.50 -13.21
CA LEU A 116 1.04 -1.26 -12.53
C LEU A 116 2.00 -2.45 -12.67
N ALA A 117 1.50 -3.69 -12.55
CA ALA A 117 2.30 -4.88 -12.71
C ALA A 117 2.91 -4.96 -14.13
N GLU A 118 2.18 -4.56 -15.16
CA GLU A 118 2.68 -4.50 -16.54
C GLU A 118 3.83 -3.50 -16.74
N CYS A 119 3.97 -2.50 -15.86
CA CYS A 119 5.13 -1.61 -15.90
C CYS A 119 6.44 -2.31 -15.54
N TYR A 120 6.38 -3.48 -14.89
CA TYR A 120 7.53 -4.30 -14.53
C TYR A 120 7.58 -5.53 -15.42
N LYS A 121 8.47 -5.51 -16.42
CA LYS A 121 8.69 -6.65 -17.31
C LYS A 121 10.09 -7.23 -17.10
N ASP A 122 10.27 -8.49 -17.51
CA ASP A 122 11.54 -9.21 -17.35
C ASP A 122 12.74 -8.49 -18.02
N TYR A 123 12.47 -7.69 -19.05
CA TYR A 123 13.47 -6.92 -19.80
C TYR A 123 13.60 -5.46 -19.35
N GLY A 124 12.84 -5.03 -18.34
CA GLY A 124 12.93 -3.68 -17.79
C GLY A 124 11.63 -3.17 -17.18
N SER A 125 11.77 -2.19 -16.29
CA SER A 125 10.64 -1.46 -15.71
C SER A 125 10.60 -0.02 -16.21
N HIS A 126 9.45 0.43 -16.70
CA HIS A 126 9.29 1.81 -17.15
C HIS A 126 7.83 2.28 -17.02
N PRO A 127 7.55 3.46 -16.43
CA PRO A 127 6.19 3.95 -16.23
C PRO A 127 5.44 4.22 -17.53
N ALA A 128 6.14 4.50 -18.64
CA ALA A 128 5.50 4.68 -19.95
C ALA A 128 4.76 3.42 -20.45
N ASN A 129 5.09 2.24 -19.94
CA ASN A 129 4.34 1.02 -20.25
C ASN A 129 2.87 1.13 -19.83
N TYR A 130 2.57 1.84 -18.73
CA TYR A 130 1.20 2.13 -18.31
C TYR A 130 0.41 2.85 -19.41
N PHE A 131 1.00 3.89 -20.01
CA PHE A 131 0.33 4.63 -21.09
C PHE A 131 0.24 3.81 -22.37
N LEU A 132 1.28 3.04 -22.70
CA LEU A 132 1.28 2.18 -23.87
C LEU A 132 0.18 1.14 -23.80
N SER A 133 0.02 0.44 -22.68
CA SER A 133 -1.03 -0.57 -22.49
C SER A 133 -2.45 0.00 -22.65
N ARG A 134 -2.65 1.29 -22.37
CA ARG A 134 -3.94 1.96 -22.59
C ARG A 134 -4.19 2.39 -24.03
N LEU A 135 -3.15 2.53 -24.84
CA LEU A 135 -3.23 2.92 -26.25
C LEU A 135 -3.31 1.72 -27.19
N VAL A 136 -2.80 0.57 -26.75
CA VAL A 136 -2.83 -0.68 -27.53
C VAL A 136 -4.18 -1.37 -27.30
N PRO A 137 -4.83 -1.87 -28.38
CA PRO A 137 -6.06 -2.65 -28.23
C PRO A 137 -5.78 -3.93 -27.44
N ILE A 138 -6.70 -4.30 -26.55
CA ILE A 138 -6.64 -5.56 -25.81
C ILE A 138 -6.92 -6.68 -26.80
N ASP A 139 -5.92 -7.50 -27.06
CA ASP A 139 -6.09 -8.69 -27.90
C ASP A 139 -6.93 -9.73 -27.15
N ASN A 140 -8.07 -10.12 -27.74
CA ASN A 140 -8.90 -11.23 -27.25
C ASN A 140 -8.24 -12.57 -27.60
N ALA A 141 -7.13 -12.86 -26.95
CA ALA A 141 -6.38 -14.09 -27.16
C ALA A 141 -7.12 -15.28 -26.52
N ARG A 142 -7.07 -16.43 -27.19
CA ARG A 142 -7.65 -17.71 -26.70
C ARG A 142 -7.28 -18.04 -25.23
N PRO A 143 -6.06 -17.77 -24.72
CA PRO A 143 -5.72 -17.99 -23.32
C PRO A 143 -6.54 -17.15 -22.34
N LEU A 144 -6.86 -15.89 -22.68
CA LEU A 144 -7.66 -15.01 -21.82
C LEU A 144 -9.09 -15.52 -21.70
N LEU A 145 -9.68 -15.94 -22.83
CA LEU A 145 -11.02 -16.53 -22.85
C LEU A 145 -11.09 -17.79 -21.97
N LEU A 146 -10.08 -18.67 -22.07
CA LEU A 146 -10.02 -19.87 -21.25
C LEU A 146 -9.87 -19.52 -19.76
N GLY A 147 -9.03 -18.55 -19.42
CA GLY A 147 -8.87 -18.06 -18.05
C GLY A 147 -10.17 -17.50 -17.48
N ASN A 148 -10.90 -16.70 -18.25
CA ASN A 148 -12.19 -16.15 -17.82
C ASN A 148 -13.24 -17.24 -17.58
N ILE A 149 -13.31 -18.24 -18.46
CA ILE A 149 -14.21 -19.38 -18.27
C ILE A 149 -13.83 -20.18 -17.02
N ALA A 150 -12.53 -20.42 -16.79
CA ALA A 150 -12.06 -21.11 -15.59
C ALA A 150 -12.43 -20.36 -14.31
N ASN A 151 -12.26 -19.03 -14.29
CA ASN A 151 -12.66 -18.19 -13.17
C ASN A 151 -14.17 -18.27 -12.92
N LEU A 152 -14.98 -18.17 -13.98
CA LEU A 152 -16.45 -18.29 -13.88
C LEU A 152 -16.88 -19.63 -13.27
N PHE A 153 -16.26 -20.73 -13.69
CA PHE A 153 -16.56 -22.06 -13.14
C PHE A 153 -16.16 -22.20 -11.68
N LEU A 154 -15.02 -21.62 -11.29
CA LEU A 154 -14.59 -21.62 -9.89
C LEU A 154 -15.54 -20.80 -9.02
N ASP A 155 -15.98 -19.64 -9.49
CA ASP A 155 -16.92 -18.78 -8.77
C ASP A 155 -18.25 -19.52 -8.54
N GLU A 156 -18.79 -20.16 -9.57
CA GLU A 156 -20.04 -20.94 -9.46
C GLU A 156 -19.88 -22.16 -8.56
N TRP A 157 -18.74 -22.87 -8.62
CA TRP A 157 -18.47 -23.99 -7.73
C TRP A 157 -18.39 -23.56 -6.25
N ILE A 158 -17.79 -22.40 -5.96
CA ILE A 158 -17.75 -21.85 -4.60
C ILE A 158 -19.16 -21.48 -4.11
N HIS A 159 -20.03 -20.99 -4.99
CA HIS A 159 -21.40 -20.59 -4.64
C HIS A 159 -22.40 -21.75 -4.59
N ALA A 160 -22.15 -22.86 -5.29
CA ALA A 160 -23.09 -23.97 -5.41
C ALA A 160 -23.28 -24.81 -4.12
N GLY A 161 -22.40 -24.67 -3.13
CA GLY A 161 -22.55 -25.32 -1.82
C GLY A 161 -22.50 -26.86 -1.93
N GLU A 162 -23.61 -27.54 -1.63
CA GLU A 162 -23.74 -29.01 -1.73
C GLU A 162 -24.26 -29.49 -3.11
N GLU A 163 -24.74 -28.58 -3.97
CA GLU A 163 -25.21 -28.91 -5.31
C GLU A 163 -24.03 -28.87 -6.31
N GLU A 164 -23.98 -29.80 -7.26
CA GLU A 164 -22.98 -29.74 -8.33
C GLU A 164 -23.36 -28.63 -9.32
N PRO A 165 -22.43 -27.71 -9.67
CA PRO A 165 -22.72 -26.63 -10.61
C PRO A 165 -22.97 -27.18 -12.03
N ASP A 166 -24.03 -26.70 -12.68
CA ASP A 166 -24.28 -26.98 -14.09
C ASP A 166 -23.41 -26.08 -14.97
N TYR A 167 -22.30 -26.63 -15.45
CA TYR A 167 -21.36 -25.92 -16.31
C TYR A 167 -21.96 -25.46 -17.64
N ILE A 168 -23.00 -26.12 -18.17
CA ILE A 168 -23.65 -25.71 -19.43
C ILE A 168 -24.47 -24.45 -19.20
N ASP A 169 -25.19 -24.37 -18.08
CA ASP A 169 -25.93 -23.17 -17.70
C ASP A 169 -25.00 -22.04 -17.26
N CYS A 170 -23.86 -22.35 -16.62
CA CYS A 170 -22.83 -21.35 -16.32
C CYS A 170 -22.28 -20.68 -17.59
N MET A 171 -22.01 -21.47 -18.65
CA MET A 171 -21.51 -20.95 -19.93
C MET A 171 -22.49 -19.99 -20.64
N LYS A 172 -23.79 -20.02 -20.32
CA LYS A 172 -24.77 -19.08 -20.87
C LYS A 172 -24.74 -17.70 -20.21
N LYS A 173 -24.04 -17.56 -19.07
CA LYS A 173 -23.85 -16.29 -18.36
C LYS A 173 -22.61 -15.52 -18.82
N ALA A 174 -21.73 -16.16 -19.60
CA ALA A 174 -20.46 -15.62 -20.12
C ALA A 174 -20.64 -14.79 -21.40
#